data_AF-Q4D1G7-F1
#
_entry.id   AF-Q4D1G7-F1
#
_cell.length_a   1.000
_cell.length_b   1.000
_cell.length_c   1.000
_cell.angle_alpha   90.00
_cell.angle_beta   90.00
_cell.angle_gamma   90.00
#
_symmetry.space_group_name_H-M   'P 1'
#
loop_
_entity.id
_entity.type
_entity.pdbx_description
1 polymer ?
#
loop_
_entity_poly.entity_id
_entity_poly.type
_entity_poly.pdbx_seq_one_letter_code
_entity_poly.pdbx_strand_id
1 'polypeptide(L)'
;MEQQRLHGFRLSKKEIEERNKMERRRKWNEKLERVDVVKLRTELESLNRASFLTPQQNERKRLVSRMVSDLEQRARVASDMQKESQLDPRCRKLSISTSSSEDYDDLFGRARVDSTGRDSFPTKAFELLPRSLRKRNNEGALIAGGDKKRAKMAEDALLSSSTVGDNIEEFFDSL
;
A
#
# COMPACT_ATOMS: atom_id res chain seq x y z
N MET A 1 -7.12 21.02 7.21
CA MET A 1 -6.26 19.97 7.81
C MET A 1 -5.02 20.66 8.33
N GLU A 2 -5.03 21.07 9.59
CA GLU A 2 -3.87 21.66 10.26
C GLU A 2 -2.74 20.62 10.27
N GLN A 3 -1.70 20.86 9.46
CA GLN A 3 -0.55 19.98 9.41
C GLN A 3 0.18 20.12 10.76
N GLN A 4 0.08 19.10 11.62
CA GLN A 4 0.84 19.06 12.87
C GLN A 4 2.32 19.22 12.53
N ARG A 5 2.92 20.32 12.98
CA ARG A 5 4.35 20.56 12.84
C ARG A 5 5.08 19.78 13.91
N LEU A 6 6.09 19.01 13.54
CA LEU A 6 7.03 18.41 14.48
C LEU A 6 8.30 19.25 14.45
N HIS A 7 8.70 19.82 15.59
CA HIS A 7 9.87 20.71 15.70
C HIS A 7 9.85 21.90 14.72
N GLY A 8 8.67 22.48 14.45
CA GLY A 8 8.52 23.61 13.52
C GLY A 8 8.53 23.23 12.02
N PHE A 9 9.00 22.03 11.68
CA PHE A 9 8.99 21.50 10.32
C PHE A 9 7.63 20.88 9.96
N ARG A 10 7.23 21.01 8.69
CA ARG A 10 6.12 20.25 8.14
C ARG A 10 6.53 18.78 8.09
N LEU A 11 5.68 17.89 8.62
CA LEU A 11 5.90 16.46 8.47
C LEU A 11 6.06 16.09 7.00
N SER A 12 7.01 15.21 6.72
CA SER A 12 7.22 14.68 5.38
C SER A 12 5.98 13.94 4.92
N LYS A 13 5.70 13.96 3.61
CA LYS A 13 4.59 13.18 3.02
C LYS A 13 4.65 11.70 3.44
N LYS A 14 5.86 11.15 3.53
CA LYS A 14 6.09 9.77 4.00
C LYS A 14 5.68 9.56 5.44
N GLU A 15 6.05 10.46 6.35
CA GLU A 15 5.71 10.38 7.77
C GLU A 15 4.19 10.46 8.00
N ILE A 16 3.50 11.33 7.25
CA ILE A 16 2.04 11.44 7.30
C ILE A 16 1.38 10.13 6.82
N GLU A 17 1.87 9.56 5.72
CA GLU A 17 1.36 8.29 5.17
C GLU A 17 1.59 7.12 6.12
N GLU A 18 2.77 7.04 6.75
CA GLU A 18 3.10 6.02 7.75
C GLU A 18 2.24 6.13 8.99
N ARG A 19 2.06 7.35 9.53
CA ARG A 19 1.16 7.61 10.65
C ARG A 19 -0.27 7.19 10.31
N ASN A 20 -0.78 7.59 9.14
CA ASN A 20 -2.12 7.21 8.68
C ASN A 20 -2.25 5.70 8.48
N LYS A 21 -1.18 5.00 8.06
CA LYS A 21 -1.16 3.53 7.92
C LYS A 21 -1.20 2.87 9.30
N MET A 22 -0.42 3.35 10.26
CA MET A 22 -0.41 2.85 11.64
C MET A 22 -1.75 3.07 12.33
N GLU A 23 -2.35 4.25 12.17
CA GLU A 23 -3.66 4.55 12.73
C GLU A 23 -4.76 3.67 12.12
N ARG A 24 -4.77 3.49 10.79
CA ARG A 24 -5.71 2.57 10.12
C ARG A 24 -5.56 1.13 10.63
N ARG A 25 -4.33 0.66 10.81
CA ARG A 25 -4.05 -0.67 11.37
C ARG A 25 -4.54 -0.79 12.81
N ARG A 26 -4.30 0.22 13.65
CA ARG A 26 -4.81 0.26 15.02
C ARG A 26 -6.33 0.19 15.07
N LYS A 27 -7.03 1.06 14.34
CA LYS A 27 -8.51 1.06 14.27
C LYS A 27 -9.06 -0.27 13.76
N TRP A 28 -8.38 -0.89 12.80
CA TRP A 28 -8.73 -2.21 12.30
C TRP A 28 -8.59 -3.29 13.38
N ASN A 29 -7.50 -3.28 14.14
CA ASN A 29 -7.28 -4.21 15.25
C ASN A 29 -8.34 -4.06 16.33
N GLU A 30 -8.62 -2.83 16.77
CA GLU A 30 -9.68 -2.54 17.75
C GLU A 30 -11.05 -3.03 17.26
N LYS A 31 -11.33 -2.94 15.95
CA LYS A 31 -12.56 -3.48 15.36
C LYS A 31 -12.59 -5.01 15.41
N LEU A 32 -11.48 -5.68 15.14
CA LEU A 32 -11.40 -7.15 15.17
C LEU A 32 -11.57 -7.70 16.59
N GLU A 33 -11.08 -7.00 17.62
CA GLU A 33 -11.22 -7.40 19.02
C GLU A 33 -12.66 -7.40 19.52
N ARG A 34 -13.52 -6.54 18.96
CA ARG A 34 -14.92 -6.41 19.37
C ARG A 34 -15.84 -7.43 18.71
N VAL A 35 -15.37 -8.14 17.68
CA VAL A 35 -16.24 -8.90 16.80
C VAL A 35 -16.09 -10.39 17.06
N ASP A 36 -17.24 -11.05 17.16
CA ASP A 36 -17.33 -12.50 17.32
C ASP A 36 -17.05 -13.22 15.99
N VAL A 37 -16.05 -14.11 16.01
CA VAL A 37 -15.64 -14.92 14.86
C VAL A 37 -16.77 -15.81 14.36
N VAL A 38 -17.58 -16.37 15.26
CA VAL A 38 -18.67 -17.29 14.91
C VAL A 38 -19.73 -16.55 14.10
N LYS A 39 -20.12 -15.35 14.54
CA LYS A 39 -21.08 -14.50 13.83
C LYS A 39 -20.58 -14.13 12.43
N LEU A 40 -19.32 -13.71 12.31
CA LEU A 40 -18.74 -13.38 11.00
C LEU A 40 -18.75 -14.58 10.03
N ARG A 41 -18.45 -15.79 10.52
CA ARG A 41 -18.49 -17.00 9.68
C ARG A 41 -19.90 -17.30 9.19
N THR A 42 -20.89 -17.25 10.08
CA THR A 42 -22.29 -17.49 9.69
C THR A 42 -22.80 -16.48 8.67
N GLU A 43 -22.43 -15.21 8.82
CA GLU A 43 -22.76 -14.15 7.85
C GLU A 43 -22.02 -14.37 6.51
N LEU A 44 -20.75 -14.75 6.56
CA LEU A 44 -19.99 -15.05 5.35
C LEU A 44 -20.60 -16.22 4.58
N GLU A 45 -21.02 -17.27 5.29
CA GLU A 45 -21.72 -18.40 4.71
C GLU A 45 -23.06 -17.97 4.10
N SER A 46 -23.86 -17.14 4.78
CA SER A 46 -25.11 -16.65 4.21
C SER A 46 -24.87 -15.83 2.94
N LEU A 47 -23.85 -14.97 2.94
CA LEU A 47 -23.45 -14.17 1.78
C LEU A 47 -22.83 -15.01 0.65
N ASN A 48 -22.26 -16.17 0.96
CA ASN A 48 -21.75 -17.11 -0.04
C ASN A 48 -22.86 -17.94 -0.69
N ARG A 49 -23.92 -18.27 0.05
CA ARG A 49 -25.06 -19.04 -0.45
C ARG A 49 -25.98 -18.19 -1.34
N ALA A 50 -25.98 -16.87 -1.18
CA ALA A 50 -26.79 -15.98 -2.01
C ALA A 50 -26.32 -16.00 -3.48
N SER A 51 -27.25 -16.21 -4.40
CA SER A 51 -26.98 -16.23 -5.85
C SER A 51 -26.77 -14.84 -6.44
N PHE A 52 -27.44 -13.83 -5.87
CA PHE A 52 -27.30 -12.44 -6.24
C PHE A 52 -26.99 -11.61 -4.99
N LEU A 53 -25.98 -10.76 -5.11
CA LEU A 53 -25.55 -9.84 -4.05
C LEU A 53 -25.61 -8.42 -4.59
N THR A 54 -26.23 -7.52 -3.83
CA THR A 54 -26.16 -6.10 -4.13
C THR A 54 -24.71 -5.61 -4.01
N PRO A 55 -24.33 -4.49 -4.65
CA PRO A 55 -22.98 -3.93 -4.52
C PRO A 55 -22.57 -3.71 -3.05
N GLN A 56 -23.50 -3.29 -2.21
CA GLN A 56 -23.29 -3.14 -0.76
C GLN A 56 -23.06 -4.49 -0.06
N GLN A 57 -23.81 -5.53 -0.41
CA GLN A 57 -23.59 -6.88 0.12
C GLN A 57 -22.27 -7.48 -0.35
N ASN A 58 -21.84 -7.17 -1.58
CA ASN A 58 -20.52 -7.55 -2.09
C ASN A 58 -19.39 -6.87 -1.31
N GLU A 59 -19.52 -5.58 -1.00
CA GLU A 59 -18.58 -4.88 -0.15
C GLU A 59 -18.55 -5.47 1.26
N ARG A 60 -19.74 -5.74 1.83
CA ARG A 60 -19.86 -6.40 3.12
C ARG A 60 -19.18 -7.77 3.12
N LYS A 61 -19.43 -8.59 2.11
CA LYS A 61 -18.80 -9.90 1.90
C LYS A 61 -17.27 -9.78 1.89
N ARG A 62 -16.72 -8.86 1.10
CA ARG A 62 -15.25 -8.61 1.05
C ARG A 62 -14.69 -8.23 2.40
N LEU A 63 -15.38 -7.35 3.13
CA LEU A 63 -14.98 -6.91 4.46
C LEU A 63 -15.00 -8.07 5.46
N VAL A 64 -16.09 -8.84 5.49
CA VAL A 64 -16.25 -10.01 6.36
C VAL A 64 -15.18 -11.06 6.05
N SER A 65 -14.97 -11.39 4.77
CA SER A 65 -13.92 -12.34 4.37
C SER A 65 -12.56 -11.90 4.89
N ARG A 66 -12.20 -10.63 4.72
CA ARG A 66 -10.94 -10.09 5.24
C ARG A 66 -10.86 -10.20 6.77
N MET A 67 -11.93 -9.86 7.48
CA MET A 67 -11.95 -9.98 8.95
C MET A 67 -11.73 -11.42 9.41
N VAL A 68 -12.40 -12.38 8.77
CA VAL A 68 -12.26 -13.81 9.07
C VAL A 68 -10.83 -14.28 8.80
N SER A 69 -10.26 -13.95 7.64
CA SER A 69 -8.86 -14.30 7.31
C SER A 69 -7.86 -13.72 8.32
N ASP A 70 -8.04 -12.45 8.70
CA ASP A 70 -7.15 -11.80 9.67
C ASP A 70 -7.27 -12.43 11.07
N LEU A 71 -8.48 -12.80 11.49
CA LEU A 71 -8.73 -13.49 12.77
C LEU A 71 -8.15 -14.90 12.78
N GLU A 72 -8.30 -15.65 11.69
CA GLU A 72 -7.71 -16.97 11.53
C GLU A 72 -6.19 -16.92 11.49
N GLN A 73 -5.61 -15.93 10.82
CA GLN A 73 -4.16 -15.73 10.82
C GLN A 73 -3.64 -15.45 12.24
N ARG A 74 -4.34 -14.62 13.02
CA ARG A 74 -3.99 -14.38 14.43
C ARG A 74 -4.07 -15.64 15.28
N ALA A 75 -5.13 -16.44 15.08
CA ALA A 75 -5.29 -17.70 15.78
C ALA A 75 -4.16 -18.68 15.46
N ARG A 76 -3.73 -18.77 14.19
CA ARG A 76 -2.58 -19.58 13.77
C ARG A 76 -1.29 -19.10 14.44
N VAL A 77 -0.98 -17.81 14.34
CA VAL A 77 0.22 -17.22 14.95
C VAL A 77 0.22 -17.43 16.48
N ALA A 78 -0.91 -17.22 17.16
CA ALA A 78 -1.03 -17.47 18.59
C ALA A 78 -0.79 -18.95 18.93
N SER A 79 -1.32 -19.88 18.13
CA SER A 79 -1.12 -21.31 18.33
C SER A 79 0.35 -21.73 18.12
N ASP A 80 1.05 -21.12 17.16
CA ASP A 80 2.45 -21.42 16.89
C ASP A 80 3.37 -20.84 17.97
N MET A 81 3.06 -19.66 18.51
CA MET A 81 3.76 -19.10 19.67
C MET A 81 3.58 -19.97 20.92
N GLN A 82 2.38 -20.54 21.13
CA GLN A 82 2.15 -21.48 22.24
C GLN A 82 2.95 -22.77 22.07
N LYS A 83 3.03 -23.32 20.85
CA LYS A 83 3.87 -24.51 20.57
C LYS A 83 5.34 -24.23 20.80
N GLU A 84 5.85 -23.06 20.39
CA GLU A 84 7.25 -22.73 20.60
C GLU A 84 7.59 -22.52 22.08
N SER A 85 6.65 -22.02 22.90
CA SER A 85 6.82 -21.94 24.35
C SER A 85 6.85 -23.30 25.08
N GLN A 86 6.30 -24.35 24.47
CA GLN A 86 6.33 -25.74 24.99
C GLN A 86 7.63 -26.48 24.61
N LEU A 87 8.40 -25.97 23.65
CA LEU A 87 9.74 -26.47 23.40
C LEU A 87 10.67 -25.91 24.48
N ASP A 88 10.82 -26.66 25.57
CA ASP A 88 11.85 -26.45 26.59
C ASP A 88 13.18 -26.07 25.90
N PRO A 89 13.78 -24.92 26.22
CA PRO A 89 15.01 -24.45 25.57
C PRO A 89 16.23 -25.37 25.78
N ARG A 90 16.12 -26.49 26.52
CA ARG A 90 17.24 -27.41 26.77
C ARG A 90 17.53 -28.46 25.69
N CYS A 91 16.74 -28.56 24.62
CA CYS A 91 16.92 -29.64 23.63
C CYS A 91 16.99 -29.20 22.15
N ARG A 92 17.67 -28.10 21.83
CA ARG A 92 18.13 -27.85 20.44
C ARG A 92 19.65 -28.01 20.33
N LYS A 93 20.12 -29.27 20.36
CA LYS A 93 21.38 -29.60 19.67
C LYS A 93 21.09 -29.49 18.18
N LEU A 94 21.70 -28.48 17.57
CA LEU A 94 21.69 -28.19 16.14
C LEU A 94 22.32 -29.37 15.39
N SER A 95 21.52 -30.32 14.93
CA SER A 95 21.94 -31.25 13.88
C SER A 95 21.42 -30.71 12.55
N ILE A 96 22.24 -29.85 11.96
CA ILE A 96 22.12 -29.42 10.57
C ILE A 96 22.52 -30.63 9.72
N SER A 97 21.53 -31.37 9.23
CA SER A 97 21.74 -32.31 8.12
C SER A 97 20.96 -31.78 6.93
N THR A 98 21.69 -31.06 6.10
CA THR A 98 21.34 -30.70 4.72
C THR A 98 21.14 -31.98 3.91
N SER A 99 19.89 -32.35 3.64
CA SER A 99 19.55 -33.25 2.54
C SER A 99 18.64 -32.46 1.60
N SER A 100 19.25 -31.99 0.52
CA SER A 100 18.58 -31.41 -0.65
C SER A 100 17.65 -32.45 -1.29
N SER A 101 16.40 -32.08 -1.52
CA SER A 101 15.49 -32.75 -2.45
C SER A 101 14.54 -31.69 -2.99
N GLU A 102 15.03 -30.97 -4.00
CA GLU A 102 14.27 -29.99 -4.77
C GLU A 102 13.41 -30.73 -5.82
N ASP A 103 12.23 -31.20 -5.43
CA ASP A 103 11.18 -31.53 -6.40
C ASP A 103 10.42 -30.25 -6.75
N TYR A 104 10.89 -29.56 -7.79
CA TYR A 104 10.10 -28.54 -8.47
C TYR A 104 9.14 -29.23 -9.44
N ASP A 105 7.92 -29.51 -8.98
CA ASP A 105 6.80 -29.77 -9.89
C ASP A 105 6.42 -28.45 -10.57
N ASP A 106 6.91 -28.33 -11.80
CA ASP A 106 6.73 -27.25 -12.76
C ASP A 106 5.25 -27.18 -13.21
N LEU A 107 4.39 -26.56 -12.39
CA LEU A 107 2.96 -26.38 -12.66
C LEU A 107 2.63 -25.32 -13.72
N PHE A 108 3.60 -24.85 -14.50
CA PHE A 108 3.39 -23.90 -15.60
C PHE A 108 3.62 -24.52 -16.99
N GLY A 109 3.18 -25.77 -17.15
CA GLY A 109 3.17 -26.49 -18.41
C GLY A 109 1.79 -26.60 -19.08
N ARG A 110 1.43 -25.57 -19.85
CA ARG A 110 0.77 -25.71 -21.19
C ARG A 110 -0.73 -26.07 -21.28
N ALA A 111 -1.54 -25.05 -21.58
CA ALA A 111 -2.68 -25.11 -22.53
C ALA A 111 -2.88 -23.71 -23.14
N ARG A 112 -2.18 -23.33 -24.21
CA ARG A 112 -2.62 -23.43 -25.63
C ARG A 112 -4.14 -23.39 -25.83
N VAL A 113 -4.66 -22.22 -26.22
CA VAL A 113 -5.70 -22.10 -27.26
C VAL A 113 -5.40 -20.87 -28.10
N ASP A 114 -5.31 -21.13 -29.40
CA ASP A 114 -5.07 -20.22 -30.51
C ASP A 114 -6.25 -19.25 -30.74
N SER A 115 -5.94 -18.02 -31.17
CA SER A 115 -6.76 -17.25 -32.14
C SER A 115 -6.00 -16.02 -32.63
N THR A 116 -5.33 -16.19 -33.77
CA THR A 116 -5.14 -15.24 -34.87
C THR A 116 -5.49 -13.76 -34.61
N GLY A 117 -4.47 -12.90 -34.47
CA GLY A 117 -4.72 -11.46 -34.39
C GLY A 117 -3.50 -10.55 -34.34
N ARG A 118 -2.41 -10.82 -35.08
CA ARG A 118 -1.24 -9.91 -35.23
C ARG A 118 -0.76 -9.22 -33.93
N ASP A 119 -0.95 -9.87 -32.79
CA ASP A 119 -0.54 -9.39 -31.47
C ASP A 119 0.84 -9.98 -31.17
N SER A 120 1.86 -9.20 -31.51
CA SER A 120 3.17 -9.37 -30.91
C SER A 120 3.03 -9.36 -29.39
N PHE A 121 3.47 -10.42 -28.71
CA PHE A 121 3.53 -10.48 -27.26
C PHE A 121 4.22 -9.23 -26.70
N PRO A 122 3.67 -8.58 -25.66
CA PRO A 122 4.24 -7.38 -25.12
C PRO A 122 5.65 -7.68 -24.59
N THR A 123 6.67 -7.17 -25.26
CA THR A 123 8.07 -7.35 -24.81
C THR A 123 8.44 -6.26 -23.80
N LYS A 124 7.67 -5.17 -23.76
CA LYS A 124 7.97 -4.00 -22.92
C LYS A 124 6.86 -3.73 -21.91
N ALA A 125 7.25 -3.42 -20.67
CA ALA A 125 6.31 -3.23 -19.55
C ALA A 125 5.21 -2.18 -19.80
N PHE A 126 5.46 -1.16 -20.63
CA PHE A 126 4.44 -0.15 -20.95
C PHE A 126 3.34 -0.65 -21.89
N GLU A 127 3.55 -1.77 -22.58
CA GLU A 127 2.55 -2.40 -23.44
C GLU A 127 1.47 -3.12 -22.61
N LEU A 128 1.78 -3.46 -21.35
CA LEU A 128 0.82 -3.97 -20.37
C LEU A 128 -0.13 -2.87 -19.85
N LEU A 129 0.19 -1.59 -20.07
CA LEU A 129 -0.67 -0.49 -19.64
C LEU A 129 -1.84 -0.31 -20.63
N PRO A 130 -3.05 0.04 -20.14
CA PRO A 130 -4.17 0.47 -20.97
C PRO A 130 -3.75 1.58 -21.95
N ARG A 131 -4.27 1.57 -23.18
CA ARG A 131 -3.90 2.54 -24.24
C ARG A 131 -4.00 4.00 -23.78
N SER A 132 -4.93 4.33 -22.87
CA SER A 132 -5.09 5.67 -22.30
C SER A 132 -3.90 6.16 -21.47
N LEU A 133 -3.10 5.24 -20.92
CA LEU A 133 -1.90 5.55 -20.12
C LEU A 133 -0.60 5.43 -20.93
N ARG A 134 -0.67 4.85 -22.14
CA ARG A 134 0.49 4.78 -23.03
C ARG A 134 0.77 6.19 -23.56
N LYS A 135 1.79 6.86 -23.03
CA LYS A 135 2.28 8.11 -23.62
C LYS A 135 2.72 7.84 -25.06
N ARG A 136 2.11 8.53 -26.02
CA ARG A 136 2.50 8.48 -27.43
C ARG A 136 3.89 9.10 -27.56
N ASN A 137 4.92 8.27 -27.58
CA ASN A 137 6.28 8.69 -27.92
C ASN A 137 6.38 8.92 -29.44
N ASN A 138 5.64 9.90 -29.95
CA ASN A 138 5.87 10.44 -31.29
C ASN A 138 6.48 11.83 -31.11
N GLU A 139 7.75 11.92 -31.46
CA GLU A 139 8.51 13.09 -31.93
C GLU A 139 7.99 14.48 -31.53
N GLY A 140 8.74 15.14 -30.63
CA GLY A 140 8.48 16.53 -30.27
C GLY A 140 8.94 16.88 -28.87
N ALA A 141 10.25 16.77 -28.62
CA ALA A 141 10.87 17.54 -27.55
C ALA A 141 10.55 19.02 -27.79
N LEU A 142 9.89 19.71 -26.84
CA LEU A 142 10.10 21.17 -26.61
C LEU A 142 9.35 21.78 -25.40
N ILE A 143 8.36 21.14 -24.76
CA ILE A 143 7.56 21.87 -23.73
C ILE A 143 7.87 21.51 -22.27
N ALA A 144 8.59 20.41 -21.98
CA ALA A 144 8.83 19.99 -20.58
C ALA A 144 9.83 20.90 -19.79
N GLY A 145 10.52 21.83 -20.46
CA GLY A 145 11.54 22.68 -19.84
C GLY A 145 11.06 24.06 -19.33
N GLY A 146 9.89 24.53 -19.78
CA GLY A 146 9.41 25.88 -19.48
C GLY A 146 8.95 26.06 -18.04
N ASP A 147 8.11 25.14 -17.56
CA ASP A 147 7.46 25.27 -16.25
C ASP A 147 8.47 25.18 -15.10
N LYS A 148 9.47 24.28 -15.22
CA LYS A 148 10.54 24.15 -14.23
C LYS A 148 11.41 25.40 -14.12
N LYS A 149 11.73 26.04 -15.26
CA LYS A 149 12.51 27.29 -15.26
C LYS A 149 11.72 28.45 -14.65
N ARG A 150 10.42 28.55 -14.96
CA ARG A 150 9.55 29.59 -14.39
C ARG A 150 9.37 29.44 -12.89
N ALA A 151 9.18 28.21 -12.40
CA ALA A 151 9.10 27.92 -10.97
C ALA A 151 10.40 28.29 -10.23
N LYS A 152 11.56 27.96 -10.82
CA LYS A 152 12.86 28.27 -10.23
C LYS A 152 13.14 29.77 -10.19
N MET A 153 12.80 30.53 -11.24
CA MET A 153 12.95 31.98 -11.23
C MET A 153 12.04 32.67 -10.19
N ALA A 154 10.83 32.15 -9.97
CA ALA A 154 9.95 32.68 -8.93
C ALA A 154 10.49 32.39 -7.51
N GLU A 155 11.06 31.22 -7.30
CA GLU A 155 11.75 30.87 -6.05
C GLU A 155 12.97 31.77 -5.80
N ASP A 156 13.85 31.93 -6.80
CA ASP A 156 15.03 32.78 -6.69
C ASP A 156 14.66 34.25 -6.42
N ALA A 157 13.57 34.77 -7.01
CA ALA A 157 13.09 36.12 -6.77
C ALA A 157 12.62 36.34 -5.31
N LEU A 158 11.91 35.37 -4.73
CA LEU A 158 11.47 35.41 -3.33
C LEU A 158 12.65 35.33 -2.35
N LEU A 159 13.69 34.57 -2.70
CA LEU A 159 14.92 34.49 -1.91
C LEU A 159 15.78 35.75 -2.06
N SER A 160 15.73 36.42 -3.21
CA SER A 160 16.48 37.64 -3.49
C SER A 160 15.85 38.88 -2.86
N SER A 161 14.53 38.89 -2.63
CA SER A 161 13.87 39.94 -1.84
C SER A 161 14.21 39.76 -0.36
N SER A 162 15.43 40.15 0.02
CA SER A 162 15.89 40.30 1.40
C SER A 162 15.29 41.57 2.02
N THR A 163 13.96 41.68 2.08
CA THR A 163 13.28 42.77 2.82
C THR A 163 13.00 42.41 4.28
N VAL A 164 13.46 41.23 4.74
CA VAL A 164 13.34 40.82 6.16
C VAL A 164 14.29 41.62 7.07
N GLY A 165 15.26 42.36 6.51
CA GLY A 165 16.23 43.16 7.26
C GLY A 165 15.77 44.58 7.62
N ASP A 166 15.21 45.32 6.66
CA ASP A 166 15.03 46.78 6.82
C ASP A 166 13.61 47.19 7.26
N ASN A 167 12.65 46.27 7.28
CA ASN A 167 11.24 46.61 7.54
C ASN A 167 10.74 46.30 8.95
N ILE A 168 11.62 45.94 9.90
CA ILE A 168 11.21 45.80 11.30
C ILE A 168 10.83 47.16 11.88
N GLU A 169 11.59 48.22 11.57
CA GLU A 169 11.26 49.58 12.02
C GLU A 169 9.98 50.11 11.35
N GLU A 170 9.81 49.87 10.04
CA GLU A 170 8.58 50.24 9.31
C GLU A 170 7.33 49.47 9.83
N PHE A 171 7.51 48.23 10.32
CA PHE A 171 6.44 47.46 10.95
C PHE A 171 5.99 48.07 12.28
N PHE A 172 6.92 48.59 13.08
CA PHE A 172 6.56 49.28 14.33
C PHE A 172 5.99 50.67 14.10
N ASP A 173 6.44 51.38 13.05
CA ASP A 173 5.88 52.68 12.66
C ASP A 173 4.46 52.56 12.06
N SER A 174 4.06 51.37 11.60
CA SER A 174 2.72 51.09 11.08
C SER A 174 1.69 50.65 12.15
N LEU A 175 2.09 50.44 13.42
CA LEU A 175 1.20 50.08 14.52
C LEU A 175 0.68 51.31 15.27
#